data_AF-A0AB37H799-F1
#
_entry.id   AF-A0AB37H799-F1
#
_cell.length_a   1.000
_cell.length_b   1.000
_cell.length_c   1.000
_cell.angle_alpha   90.00
_cell.angle_beta   90.00
_cell.angle_gamma   90.00
#
_symmetry.space_group_name_H-M   'P 1'
#
loop_
_entity.id
_entity.type
_entity.pdbx_description
1 polymer ?
#
loop_
_entity_poly.entity_id
_entity_poly.type
_entity_poly.pdbx_seq_one_letter_code
_entity_poly.pdbx_strand_id
1 'polypeptide(L)' 'MLKEVTVDRVYLAQGVTDLRKSIDGLAALVKEEFELDLFLRVYLFFVTGARQVENSSMGS' A
#
# COMPACT_ATOMS: atom_id res chain seq x y z
N MET A 1 -7.62 -3.83 -28.52
CA MET A 1 -7.53 -5.09 -27.74
C MET A 1 -6.81 -4.79 -26.45
N LEU A 2 -7.38 -5.16 -25.31
CA LEU A 2 -6.69 -5.07 -24.03
C LEU A 2 -5.75 -6.27 -23.91
N LYS A 3 -4.48 -6.01 -23.57
CA LYS A 3 -3.48 -7.06 -23.38
C LYS A 3 -3.78 -7.74 -22.04
N GLU A 4 -3.90 -9.06 -22.03
CA GLU A 4 -4.08 -9.82 -20.81
C GLU A 4 -2.80 -9.71 -19.97
N VAL A 5 -2.93 -9.14 -18.77
CA VAL A 5 -1.84 -9.04 -17.80
C VAL A 5 -2.08 -10.12 -16.76
N THR A 6 -1.20 -11.13 -16.72
CA THR A 6 -1.14 -12.09 -15.63
C THR A 6 -0.51 -11.42 -14.42
N VAL A 7 -1.33 -11.19 -13.39
CA VAL A 7 -0.89 -10.61 -12.11
C VAL A 7 -0.81 -11.74 -11.09
N ASP A 8 0.40 -12.04 -10.62
CA ASP A 8 0.62 -13.13 -9.67
C ASP A 8 0.09 -12.78 -8.28
N ARG A 9 0.35 -11.55 -7.79
CA ARG A 9 -0.06 -11.07 -6.47
C ARG A 9 -0.30 -9.56 -6.48
N VAL A 10 -1.32 -9.13 -5.76
CA VAL A 10 -1.66 -7.72 -5.54
C VAL A 10 -1.63 -7.45 -4.04
N TYR A 11 -0.88 -6.43 -3.62
CA TYR A 11 -0.82 -5.99 -2.23
C TYR A 11 -1.39 -4.58 -2.09
N LEU A 12 -2.27 -4.41 -1.12
CA LEU A 12 -2.92 -3.15 -0.80
C LEU A 12 -2.48 -2.69 0.58
N ALA A 13 -1.83 -1.52 0.65
CA ALA A 13 -1.53 -0.89 1.93
C ALA A 13 -2.81 -0.32 2.53
N GLN A 14 -3.28 -0.89 3.64
CA GLN A 14 -4.43 -0.37 4.37
C GLN A 14 -3.98 0.73 5.34
N GLY A 15 -4.43 1.95 5.12
CA GLY A 15 -4.17 3.09 6.00
C GLY A 15 -3.38 4.21 5.35
N VAL A 16 -2.90 5.16 6.17
CA VAL A 16 -2.15 6.32 5.69
C VAL A 16 -0.72 5.87 5.36
N THR A 17 -0.40 5.85 4.08
CA THR A 17 0.99 5.65 3.63
C THR A 17 1.72 6.98 3.59
N ASP A 18 2.87 7.06 4.27
CA ASP A 18 3.73 8.23 4.24
C ASP A 18 4.56 8.28 2.94
N LEU A 19 4.03 8.96 1.92
CA LEU A 19 4.72 9.17 0.65
C LEU A 19 5.97 10.08 0.75
N ARG A 20 6.22 10.75 1.89
CA ARG A 20 7.44 11.56 2.09
C ARG A 20 8.70 10.71 2.08
N LYS A 21 8.57 9.40 2.30
CA LYS A 21 9.68 8.43 2.26
C LYS A 21 10.18 8.11 0.85
N SER A 22 9.56 8.70 -0.19
CA SER A 22 9.83 8.40 -1.61
C SER A 22 9.63 6.92 -1.97
N ILE A 23 9.78 6.59 -3.25
CA ILE A 23 9.63 5.20 -3.74
C ILE A 23 10.67 4.29 -3.08
N ASP A 24 11.91 4.75 -2.96
CA ASP A 24 13.00 3.93 -2.42
C ASP A 24 12.82 3.63 -0.93
N GLY A 25 12.39 4.62 -0.13
CA GLY A 25 12.14 4.41 1.28
C GLY A 25 10.92 3.53 1.54
N LEU A 26 9.88 3.64 0.71
CA LEU A 26 8.75 2.70 0.75
C LEU A 26 9.18 1.28 0.34
N ALA A 27 10.07 1.16 -0.64
CA ALA A 27 10.56 -0.13 -1.10
C ALA A 27 11.38 -0.85 -0.03
N ALA A 28 12.24 -0.12 0.69
CA ALA A 28 12.97 -0.64 1.83
C ALA A 28 12.04 -1.16 2.93
N LEU A 29 10.99 -0.39 3.29
CA LEU A 29 10.02 -0.81 4.30
C LEU A 29 9.26 -2.07 3.90
N VAL A 30 8.81 -2.16 2.65
CA VAL A 30 8.08 -3.35 2.19
C VAL A 30 8.97 -4.59 2.21
N LYS A 31 10.25 -4.42 1.87
CA LYS A 31 11.23 -5.51 1.93
C LYS A 31 11.56 -5.94 3.36
N GLU A 32 11.71 -4.98 4.29
CA GLU A 32 12.06 -5.25 5.68
C GLU A 32 10.88 -5.78 6.50
N GLU A 33 9.69 -5.18 6.37
CA GLU A 33 8.54 -5.55 7.21
C GLU A 33 7.74 -6.74 6.68
N PHE A 34 7.72 -6.94 5.36
CA PHE A 34 6.88 -7.97 4.72
C PHE A 34 7.69 -9.04 4.00
N GLU A 35 9.02 -9.00 4.07
CA GLU A 35 9.94 -9.93 3.38
C GLU A 35 9.65 -10.04 1.87
N LEU A 36 9.11 -8.98 1.27
CA LEU A 36 8.71 -8.93 -0.13
C LEU A 36 9.81 -8.36 -1.02
N ASP A 37 10.16 -9.10 -2.08
CA ASP A 37 11.07 -8.60 -3.11
C ASP A 37 10.31 -7.80 -4.16
N LEU A 38 10.53 -6.48 -4.16
CA LEU A 38 9.92 -5.53 -5.10
C LEU A 38 10.57 -5.50 -6.48
N PHE A 39 11.67 -6.23 -6.68
CA PHE A 39 12.25 -6.45 -8.00
C PHE A 39 11.56 -7.59 -8.77
N LEU A 40 10.70 -8.36 -8.11
CA LEU A 40 9.76 -9.28 -8.77
C LEU A 40 8.57 -8.50 -9.35
N ARG A 41 7.73 -9.14 -10.19
CA ARG A 41 6.50 -8.53 -10.74
C ARG A 41 5.46 -8.31 -9.63
N VAL A 42 5.70 -7.33 -8.77
CA VAL A 42 4.85 -6.96 -7.63
C VAL A 42 4.27 -5.58 -7.90
N TYR A 43 2.95 -5.47 -7.82
CA TYR A 43 2.25 -4.20 -7.92
C TYR A 43 1.82 -3.75 -6.52
N LEU A 44 2.34 -2.59 -6.09
CA LEU A 44 1.96 -1.95 -4.84
C LEU A 44 0.97 -0.83 -5.10
N PHE A 45 -0.17 -0.88 -4.42
CA PHE A 45 -1.16 0.18 -4.44
C PHE A 45 -1.21 0.85 -3.07
N PHE A 46 -0.91 2.14 -3.04
CA PHE A 46 -0.98 2.97 -1.84
C PHE A 46 -2.19 3.90 -1.93
N VAL A 47 -3.01 3.91 -0.89
CA VAL A 47 -4.15 4.82 -0.79
C VAL A 47 -3.72 6.04 0.01
N THR A 48 -3.65 7.19 -0.65
CA THR A 48 -3.33 8.46 0.02
C THR A 48 -4.63 9.10 0.50
N GLY A 49 -4.84 9.16 1.82
CA GLY A 49 -6.00 9.82 2.40
C GLY A 49 -7.13 8.85 2.76
N ALA A 50 -6.96 8.13 3.86
CA ALA A 50 -8.11 7.68 4.63
C ALA A 50 -8.57 8.86 5.49
N ARG A 51 -9.73 9.44 5.19
CA ARG A 51 -10.43 10.28 6.17
C ARG A 51 -10.78 9.33 7.32
N GLN A 52 -10.08 9.45 8.45
CA GLN A 52 -10.54 8.81 9.68
C GLN A 52 -11.94 9.37 9.93
N VAL A 53 -12.97 8.56 9.72
CA VAL A 53 -14.24 8.81 10.38
C VAL A 53 -13.93 8.47 11.83
N GLU A 54 -13.52 9.50 12.57
CA GLU A 54 -13.48 9.44 14.02
C GLU A 54 -14.91 9.14 14.45
N ASN A 55 -15.17 7.88 14.83
CA ASN A 55 -16.41 7.52 15.49
C ASN A 55 -16.36 8.20 16.86
N SER A 56 -16.74 9.48 16.90
CA SER A 56 -17.07 10.19 18.11
C SER A 56 -18.26 9.45 18.72
N SER A 57 -17.97 8.58 19.68
CA SER A 57 -18.93 7.93 20.54
C SER A 57 -19.74 9.01 21.25
N MET A 58 -20.91 9.31 20.70
CA MET A 58 -21.95 10.10 21.34
C MET A 58 -22.92 9.11 21.99
N GLY A 59 -23.02 9.16 23.32
CA GLY A 59 -23.91 8.36 24.16
C GLY A 59 -23.13 7.38 25.05
N SER A 60 -23.15 7.48 26.38
CA SER A 60 -24.01 8.23 27.29
C SER A 60 -23.32 8.42 28.63
#